data_AF-A0A370F6P5-F1
#
_entry.id   AF-A0A370F6P5-F1
#
_cell.length_a   1.000
_cell.length_b   1.000
_cell.length_c   1.000
_cell.angle_alpha   90.00
_cell.angle_beta   90.00
_cell.angle_gamma   90.00
#
_symmetry.space_group_name_H-M   'P 1'
#
loop_
_entity.id
_entity.type
_entity.pdbx_description
1 polymer ?
#
loop_
_entity_poly.entity_id
_entity_poly.type
_entity_poly.pdbx_seq_one_letter_code
_entity_poly.pdbx_strand_id
1 'polypeptide(L)'
;MRMRAVAASLLLAAAVAGCASTGTGGDGLDSPVSSPPSEESQLYSAALHQLVLVDNPFARSPSPVGYVYVVDSSQFDTDLKNDITAQSGDLPSVEFVASPDQRADVGRQGLTGVENDGVIIELDPTQRQDDGRAHAGVRLWCGIDCGIGLTYVLERIDGQWTVTGTTGPVTIS
;
A
#
# COMPACT_ATOMS: atom_id res chain seq x y z
N MET A 1 5.39 33.92 39.37
CA MET A 1 6.21 33.09 40.28
C MET A 1 7.09 32.20 39.43
N ARG A 2 8.41 32.29 39.63
CA ARG A 2 9.43 31.48 38.95
C ARG A 2 9.59 30.18 39.72
N MET A 3 9.60 29.04 39.03
CA MET A 3 10.26 27.84 39.53
C MET A 3 11.25 27.37 38.46
N ARG A 4 12.52 27.59 38.77
CA ARG A 4 13.68 26.92 38.16
C ARG A 4 13.77 25.52 38.79
N ALA A 5 14.08 24.52 37.98
CA ALA A 5 14.82 23.36 38.47
C ALA A 5 15.77 22.90 37.36
N VAL A 6 17.04 22.85 37.75
CA VAL A 6 18.24 22.45 37.01
C VAL A 6 18.60 21.04 37.48
N ALA A 7 19.00 20.15 36.59
CA ALA A 7 19.98 19.08 36.84
C ALA A 7 20.21 18.34 35.51
N ALA A 8 21.35 18.49 34.83
CA ALA A 8 22.69 17.97 35.13
C ALA A 8 22.95 16.66 34.38
N SER A 9 23.87 16.76 33.41
CA SER A 9 24.36 15.75 32.49
C SER A 9 25.15 14.64 33.18
N LEU A 10 25.13 13.43 32.59
CA LEU A 10 26.15 12.39 32.82
C LEU A 10 26.51 11.75 31.47
N LEU A 11 27.69 12.10 30.97
CA LEU A 11 28.41 11.42 29.91
C LEU A 11 29.06 10.16 30.50
N LEU A 12 28.83 9.00 29.88
CA LEU A 12 29.68 7.82 30.08
C LEU A 12 30.20 7.38 28.71
N ALA A 13 31.49 7.61 28.47
CA ALA A 13 32.23 7.02 27.37
C ALA A 13 32.93 5.76 27.89
N ALA A 14 32.55 4.59 27.38
CA ALA A 14 33.26 3.34 27.60
C ALA A 14 34.04 2.98 26.34
N ALA A 15 35.34 3.28 26.34
CA ALA A 15 36.27 2.75 25.35
C ALA A 15 36.70 1.36 25.81
N VAL A 16 36.24 0.31 25.11
CA VAL A 16 36.70 -1.06 25.31
C VAL A 16 37.59 -1.43 24.12
N ALA A 17 38.91 -1.48 24.37
CA ALA A 17 39.85 -2.14 23.49
C ALA A 17 39.82 -3.65 23.82
N GLY A 18 39.45 -4.48 22.85
CA GLY A 18 39.41 -5.94 22.97
C GLY A 18 40.10 -6.59 21.79
N CYS A 19 41.11 -7.40 22.08
CA CYS A 19 41.98 -8.08 21.13
C CYS A 19 41.31 -9.21 20.35
N ALA A 20 41.83 -9.39 19.14
CA ALA A 20 41.87 -10.56 18.27
C ALA A 20 41.29 -11.91 18.78
N SER A 21 40.42 -12.49 17.97
CA SER A 21 40.28 -13.94 17.82
C SER A 21 40.05 -14.30 16.34
N THR A 22 41.01 -15.04 15.78
CA THR A 22 40.88 -15.70 14.48
C THR A 22 39.99 -16.93 14.68
N GLY A 23 38.78 -16.89 14.13
CA GLY A 23 37.78 -17.94 14.27
C GLY A 23 37.10 -18.23 12.94
N THR A 24 37.54 -19.33 12.34
CA THR A 24 36.94 -20.16 11.29
C THR A 24 35.43 -20.00 11.05
N GLY A 25 35.06 -19.76 9.78
CA GLY A 25 33.91 -20.38 9.12
C GLY A 25 32.54 -20.19 9.78
N GLY A 26 31.88 -19.08 9.45
CA GLY A 26 30.43 -19.00 9.48
C GLY A 26 30.00 -18.40 8.15
N ASP A 27 29.36 -19.21 7.31
CA ASP A 27 28.53 -18.72 6.22
C ASP A 27 27.43 -17.87 6.85
N GLY A 28 27.74 -16.59 7.04
CA GLY A 28 26.77 -15.58 7.39
C GLY A 28 25.85 -15.47 6.19
N LEU A 29 24.71 -16.14 6.27
CA LEU A 29 23.52 -15.80 5.52
C LEU A 29 23.20 -14.36 5.88
N ASP A 30 23.81 -13.42 5.16
CA ASP A 30 23.36 -12.03 5.11
C ASP A 30 21.90 -12.11 4.70
N SER A 31 21.02 -11.99 5.69
CA SER A 31 19.62 -11.72 5.43
C SER A 31 19.63 -10.40 4.66
N PRO A 32 19.10 -10.35 3.43
CA PRO A 32 19.06 -9.11 2.70
C PRO A 32 18.35 -8.09 3.59
N VAL A 33 19.06 -7.02 3.96
CA VAL A 33 18.44 -5.88 4.63
C VAL A 33 17.43 -5.36 3.63
N SER A 34 16.16 -5.68 3.86
CA SER A 34 15.06 -5.20 3.03
C SER A 34 15.13 -3.68 3.07
N SER A 35 15.36 -3.08 1.89
CA SER A 35 15.30 -1.64 1.73
C SER A 35 13.95 -1.15 2.27
N PRO A 36 13.91 0.03 2.91
CA PRO A 36 12.62 0.59 3.32
C PRO A 36 11.72 0.76 2.10
N PRO A 37 10.39 0.58 2.25
CA PRO A 37 9.47 0.69 1.13
C PRO A 37 9.53 2.07 0.50
N SER A 38 9.43 2.12 -0.83
CA SER A 38 9.39 3.39 -1.55
C SER A 38 8.21 4.28 -1.11
N GLU A 39 8.31 5.58 -1.33
CA GLU A 39 7.19 6.49 -1.06
C GLU A 39 5.96 6.13 -1.89
N GLU A 40 6.18 5.78 -3.16
CA GLU A 40 5.12 5.44 -4.09
C GLU A 40 4.38 4.17 -3.67
N SER A 41 5.10 3.14 -3.19
CA SER A 41 4.47 1.92 -2.67
C SER A 41 3.62 2.20 -1.42
N GLN A 42 4.07 3.10 -0.54
CA GLN A 42 3.30 3.52 0.63
C GLN A 42 2.00 4.24 0.23
N LEU A 43 2.04 5.11 -0.78
CA LEU A 43 0.87 5.84 -1.28
C LEU A 43 -0.18 4.88 -1.88
N TYR A 44 0.25 3.98 -2.76
CA TYR A 44 -0.67 2.99 -3.35
C TYR A 44 -1.24 2.04 -2.30
N SER A 45 -0.40 1.59 -1.35
CA SER A 45 -0.87 0.72 -0.27
C SER A 45 -1.91 1.41 0.60
N ALA A 46 -1.69 2.67 1.00
CA ALA A 46 -2.67 3.43 1.79
C ALA A 46 -4.00 3.61 1.02
N ALA A 47 -3.93 3.91 -0.29
CA ALA A 47 -5.10 4.03 -1.14
C ALA A 47 -5.86 2.70 -1.28
N LEU A 48 -5.15 1.57 -1.45
CA LEU A 48 -5.74 0.24 -1.51
C LEU A 48 -6.44 -0.14 -0.20
N HIS A 49 -5.82 0.10 0.95
CA HIS A 49 -6.43 -0.15 2.25
C HIS A 49 -7.72 0.63 2.44
N GLN A 50 -7.68 1.93 2.17
CA GLN A 50 -8.85 2.78 2.30
C GLN A 50 -9.97 2.32 1.36
N LEU A 51 -9.66 2.06 0.09
CA LEU A 51 -10.65 1.62 -0.88
C LEU A 51 -11.27 0.28 -0.50
N VAL A 52 -10.46 -0.73 -0.21
CA VAL A 52 -10.95 -2.11 -0.02
C VAL A 52 -11.65 -2.29 1.33
N LEU A 53 -11.11 -1.70 2.40
CA LEU A 53 -11.58 -1.96 3.77
C LEU A 53 -12.62 -0.95 4.28
N VAL A 54 -12.62 0.28 3.74
CA VAL A 54 -13.46 1.37 4.26
C VAL A 54 -14.48 1.83 3.24
N ASP A 55 -14.03 2.18 2.04
CA ASP A 55 -14.87 2.89 1.07
C ASP A 55 -15.51 1.98 0.01
N ASN A 56 -15.28 0.66 0.04
CA ASN A 56 -15.90 -0.28 -0.90
C ASN A 56 -17.38 -0.49 -0.55
N PRO A 57 -18.33 0.12 -1.28
CA PRO A 57 -19.75 0.00 -0.96
C PRO A 57 -20.32 -1.39 -1.33
N PHE A 58 -19.53 -2.21 -2.03
CA PHE A 58 -19.92 -3.51 -2.55
C PHE A 58 -19.44 -4.67 -1.70
N ALA A 59 -18.55 -4.43 -0.72
CA ALA A 59 -18.20 -5.41 0.30
C ALA A 59 -19.42 -5.65 1.20
N ARG A 60 -20.20 -6.71 0.93
CA ARG A 60 -21.39 -7.05 1.72
C ARG A 60 -21.11 -8.24 2.61
N SER A 61 -21.47 -8.13 3.89
CA SER A 61 -21.65 -9.31 4.75
C SER A 61 -22.68 -10.26 4.11
N PRO A 62 -22.42 -11.58 4.04
CA PRO A 62 -21.36 -12.29 4.74
C PRO A 62 -20.02 -12.42 4.01
N SER A 63 -19.91 -12.04 2.73
CA SER A 63 -18.69 -12.26 1.94
C SER A 63 -17.86 -10.97 1.81
N PRO A 64 -16.82 -10.77 2.65
CA PRO A 64 -15.83 -9.75 2.34
C PRO A 64 -15.17 -10.07 0.99
N VAL A 65 -14.54 -9.06 0.39
CA VAL A 65 -13.71 -9.25 -0.82
C VAL A 65 -12.74 -10.41 -0.58
N GLY A 66 -12.76 -11.42 -1.45
CA GLY A 66 -11.91 -12.60 -1.30
C GLY A 66 -10.50 -12.38 -1.85
N TYR A 67 -10.37 -11.60 -2.92
CA TYR A 67 -9.12 -11.30 -3.62
C TYR A 67 -9.09 -9.88 -4.18
N VAL A 68 -7.89 -9.30 -4.26
CA VAL A 68 -7.65 -7.99 -4.87
C VAL A 68 -6.73 -8.18 -6.07
N TYR A 69 -7.24 -7.94 -7.27
CA TYR A 69 -6.47 -7.98 -8.51
C TYR A 69 -6.12 -6.57 -8.95
N VAL A 70 -4.86 -6.18 -8.87
CA VAL A 70 -4.39 -4.87 -9.32
C VAL A 70 -3.97 -4.97 -10.79
N VAL A 71 -4.52 -4.14 -11.65
CA VAL A 71 -4.11 -4.11 -13.06
C VAL A 71 -2.69 -3.56 -13.15
N ASP A 72 -1.81 -4.38 -13.70
CA ASP A 72 -0.41 -4.09 -13.94
C ASP A 72 -0.27 -3.09 -15.08
N SER A 73 0.26 -1.92 -14.77
CA SER A 73 0.58 -0.89 -15.74
C SER A 73 2.09 -0.72 -15.86
N SER A 74 2.55 -0.09 -16.94
CA SER A 74 3.98 0.10 -17.20
C SER A 74 4.73 0.88 -16.11
N GLN A 75 4.02 1.51 -15.17
CA GLN A 75 4.62 2.23 -14.04
C GLN A 75 5.05 1.30 -12.90
N PHE A 76 4.55 0.06 -12.86
CA PHE A 76 4.85 -0.89 -11.79
C PHE A 76 6.01 -1.79 -12.17
N ASP A 77 7.21 -1.43 -11.71
CA ASP A 77 8.32 -2.38 -11.71
C ASP A 77 8.13 -3.48 -10.65
N THR A 78 8.98 -4.50 -10.70
CA THR A 78 8.92 -5.66 -9.81
C THR A 78 9.07 -5.27 -8.34
N ASP A 79 9.93 -4.31 -8.03
CA ASP A 79 10.21 -3.92 -6.64
C ASP A 79 9.01 -3.17 -6.05
N LEU A 80 8.40 -2.27 -6.83
CA LEU A 80 7.18 -1.57 -6.46
C LEU A 80 6.01 -2.53 -6.21
N LYS A 81 5.83 -3.56 -7.05
CA LYS A 81 4.80 -4.60 -6.83
C LYS A 81 5.03 -5.37 -5.54
N ASN A 82 6.28 -5.75 -5.29
CA ASN A 82 6.66 -6.49 -4.09
C ASN A 82 6.43 -5.64 -2.84
N ASP A 83 6.82 -4.36 -2.87
CA ASP A 83 6.62 -3.43 -1.76
C ASP A 83 5.13 -3.20 -1.46
N ILE A 84 4.30 -3.00 -2.50
CA ILE A 84 2.85 -2.83 -2.32
C ILE A 84 2.24 -4.10 -1.72
N THR A 85 2.62 -5.27 -2.24
CA THR A 85 2.13 -6.57 -1.74
C THR A 85 2.55 -6.79 -0.29
N ALA A 86 3.79 -6.50 0.07
CA ALA A 86 4.30 -6.67 1.43
C ALA A 86 3.62 -5.72 2.43
N GLN A 87 3.22 -4.52 2.01
CA GLN A 87 2.48 -3.56 2.82
C GLN A 87 0.99 -3.89 2.94
N SER A 88 0.46 -4.80 2.13
CA SER A 88 -0.96 -5.15 2.04
C SER A 88 -1.37 -6.30 2.98
N GLY A 89 -0.66 -6.51 4.09
CA GLY A 89 -0.85 -7.68 4.97
C GLY A 89 -2.24 -7.80 5.60
N ASP A 90 -2.96 -6.68 5.74
CA ASP A 90 -4.32 -6.64 6.30
C ASP A 90 -5.41 -6.68 5.22
N LEU A 91 -5.03 -6.71 3.94
CA LEU A 91 -5.93 -6.90 2.80
C LEU A 91 -6.13 -8.38 2.48
N PRO A 92 -7.22 -8.74 1.77
CA PRO A 92 -7.28 -9.99 1.02
C PRO A 92 -6.09 -10.10 0.08
N SER A 93 -5.78 -11.33 -0.39
CA SER A 93 -4.61 -11.57 -1.23
C SER A 93 -4.56 -10.62 -2.43
N VAL A 94 -3.46 -9.88 -2.54
CA VAL A 94 -3.19 -8.93 -3.62
C VAL A 94 -2.37 -9.62 -4.71
N GLU A 95 -2.84 -9.54 -5.95
CA GLU A 95 -2.15 -10.07 -7.13
C GLU A 95 -2.16 -9.03 -8.25
N PHE A 96 -1.02 -8.85 -8.92
CA PHE A 96 -0.92 -8.01 -10.10
C PHE A 96 -1.23 -8.81 -11.36
N VAL A 97 -2.14 -8.30 -12.20
CA VAL A 97 -2.61 -8.96 -13.44
C VAL A 97 -2.42 -8.06 -14.64
N ALA A 98 -2.04 -8.61 -15.79
CA ALA A 98 -1.72 -7.79 -16.96
C ALA A 98 -2.96 -7.09 -17.55
N SER A 99 -4.15 -7.65 -17.33
CA SER A 99 -5.40 -7.10 -17.81
C SER A 99 -6.59 -7.65 -17.02
N PRO A 100 -7.73 -6.93 -16.93
CA PRO A 100 -8.89 -7.35 -16.16
C PRO A 100 -9.47 -8.72 -16.55
N ASP A 101 -9.43 -9.07 -17.84
CA ASP A 101 -9.98 -10.32 -18.39
C ASP A 101 -9.24 -11.59 -17.94
N GLN A 102 -8.05 -11.46 -17.33
CA GLN A 102 -7.34 -12.61 -16.75
C GLN A 102 -8.06 -13.19 -15.54
N ARG A 103 -8.83 -12.38 -14.82
CA ARG A 103 -9.51 -12.75 -13.56
C ARG A 103 -11.00 -12.43 -13.57
N ALA A 104 -11.52 -11.92 -14.67
CA ALA A 104 -12.93 -11.62 -14.84
C ALA A 104 -13.63 -12.73 -15.63
N ASP A 105 -14.86 -13.05 -15.24
CA ASP A 105 -15.70 -14.02 -15.95
C ASP A 105 -16.19 -13.44 -17.27
N VAL A 106 -15.83 -14.09 -18.38
CA VAL A 106 -16.25 -13.67 -19.73
C VAL A 106 -17.62 -14.25 -20.08
N GLY A 107 -18.63 -13.38 -20.11
CA GLY A 107 -19.99 -13.70 -20.53
C GLY A 107 -20.34 -13.18 -21.93
N ARG A 108 -21.53 -13.51 -22.43
CA ARG A 108 -22.01 -13.05 -23.75
C ARG A 108 -22.15 -11.53 -23.86
N GLN A 109 -22.30 -10.83 -22.73
CA GLN A 109 -22.48 -9.38 -22.66
C GLN A 109 -21.19 -8.64 -22.26
N GLY A 110 -20.06 -9.34 -22.18
CA GLY A 110 -18.80 -8.79 -21.67
C GLY A 110 -18.39 -9.44 -20.34
N LEU A 111 -17.57 -8.74 -19.56
CA LEU A 111 -17.11 -9.20 -18.25
C LEU A 111 -18.26 -9.15 -17.24
N THR A 112 -18.43 -10.21 -16.45
CA THR A 112 -19.63 -10.41 -15.61
C THR A 112 -19.36 -10.53 -14.12
N GLY A 113 -18.26 -11.16 -13.73
CA GLY A 113 -17.86 -11.34 -12.34
C GLY A 113 -16.34 -11.34 -12.23
N VAL A 114 -15.83 -11.52 -11.02
CA VAL A 114 -14.39 -11.62 -10.74
C VAL A 114 -14.15 -12.91 -9.95
N GLU A 115 -13.12 -13.66 -10.34
CA GLU A 115 -12.71 -14.90 -9.67
C GLU A 115 -12.54 -14.70 -8.15
N ASN A 116 -12.84 -15.74 -7.38
CA ASN A 116 -12.63 -15.80 -5.92
C ASN A 116 -13.32 -14.69 -5.13
N ASP A 117 -14.54 -14.29 -5.55
CA ASP A 117 -15.27 -13.16 -4.95
C ASP A 117 -14.40 -11.89 -4.89
N GLY A 118 -13.56 -11.71 -5.91
CA GLY A 118 -12.54 -10.69 -5.95
C GLY A 118 -13.03 -9.33 -6.46
N VAL A 119 -12.10 -8.38 -6.48
CA VAL A 119 -12.26 -7.09 -7.13
C VAL A 119 -11.06 -6.82 -8.02
N ILE A 120 -11.29 -6.07 -9.10
CA ILE A 120 -10.24 -5.57 -9.98
C ILE A 120 -10.04 -4.10 -9.68
N ILE A 121 -8.79 -3.70 -9.44
CA ILE A 121 -8.41 -2.33 -9.10
C ILE A 121 -7.43 -1.80 -10.14
N GLU A 122 -7.74 -0.63 -10.69
CA GLU A 122 -6.81 0.19 -11.45
C GLU A 122 -6.32 1.35 -10.57
N LEU A 123 -5.01 1.60 -10.61
CA LEU A 123 -4.34 2.67 -9.87
C LEU A 123 -3.72 3.64 -10.87
N ASP A 124 -4.13 4.90 -10.82
CA ASP A 124 -3.54 5.96 -11.64
C ASP A 124 -2.21 6.44 -11.02
N PRO A 125 -1.25 6.97 -11.81
CA PRO A 125 0.00 7.50 -11.29
C PRO A 125 -0.22 8.51 -10.15
N THR A 126 0.50 8.33 -9.04
CA THR A 126 0.42 9.29 -7.93
C THR A 126 0.91 10.68 -8.33
N GLN A 127 0.29 11.72 -7.78
CA GLN A 127 0.60 13.12 -8.08
C GLN A 127 0.94 13.88 -6.81
N ARG A 128 2.21 14.26 -6.65
CA ARG A 128 2.64 15.17 -5.57
C ARG A 128 2.07 16.57 -5.77
N GLN A 129 1.64 17.18 -4.67
CA GLN A 129 1.15 18.54 -4.61
C GLN A 129 2.20 19.47 -3.97
N ASP A 130 2.12 20.77 -4.27
CA ASP A 130 3.07 21.77 -3.77
C ASP A 130 3.04 21.94 -2.24
N ASP A 131 1.94 21.57 -1.59
CA ASP A 131 1.75 21.64 -0.15
C ASP A 131 2.22 20.38 0.60
N GLY A 132 2.86 19.45 -0.10
CA GLY A 132 3.36 18.21 0.47
C GLY A 132 2.33 17.08 0.55
N ARG A 133 1.09 17.29 0.11
CA ARG A 133 0.10 16.22 -0.08
C ARG A 133 0.42 15.41 -1.33
N ALA A 134 -0.26 14.27 -1.46
CA ALA A 134 -0.27 13.47 -2.67
C ALA A 134 -1.70 13.13 -3.06
N HIS A 135 -1.96 12.96 -4.36
CA HIS A 135 -3.20 12.43 -4.88
C HIS A 135 -2.97 11.04 -5.48
N ALA A 136 -3.89 10.10 -5.23
CA ALA A 136 -3.88 8.77 -5.83
C ALA A 136 -5.26 8.46 -6.42
N GLY A 137 -5.33 8.32 -7.74
CA GLY A 137 -6.55 7.90 -8.43
C GLY A 137 -6.74 6.39 -8.33
N VAL A 138 -7.95 5.96 -7.99
CA VAL A 138 -8.29 4.54 -7.86
C VAL A 138 -9.62 4.24 -8.56
N ARG A 139 -9.71 3.09 -9.18
CA ARG A 139 -10.95 2.54 -9.75
C ARG A 139 -11.09 1.09 -9.36
N LEU A 140 -12.20 0.74 -8.73
CA LEU A 140 -12.58 -0.62 -8.36
C LEU A 140 -13.70 -1.08 -9.27
N TRP A 141 -13.64 -2.34 -9.70
CA TRP A 141 -14.72 -3.03 -10.42
C TRP A 141 -14.90 -4.44 -9.85
N CYS A 142 -16.14 -4.89 -9.67
CA CYS A 142 -16.44 -6.23 -9.15
C CYS A 142 -17.44 -7.05 -9.98
N GLY A 143 -17.73 -6.62 -11.22
CA GLY A 143 -18.70 -7.28 -12.11
C GLY A 143 -19.74 -6.29 -12.67
N ILE A 144 -20.27 -6.55 -13.87
CA ILE A 144 -21.39 -5.83 -14.56
C ILE A 144 -21.59 -4.36 -14.11
N ASP A 145 -22.40 -4.13 -13.07
CA ASP A 145 -22.82 -2.83 -12.56
C ASP A 145 -22.19 -2.49 -11.19
N CYS A 146 -21.02 -3.04 -10.90
CA CYS A 146 -20.30 -2.83 -9.65
C CYS A 146 -18.99 -2.13 -9.94
N GLY A 147 -18.94 -0.84 -9.65
CA GLY A 147 -17.73 -0.07 -9.79
C GLY A 147 -17.76 1.24 -9.02
N ILE A 148 -16.59 1.65 -8.55
CA ILE A 148 -16.39 2.96 -7.95
C ILE A 148 -15.05 3.53 -8.43
N GLY A 149 -15.03 4.82 -8.75
CA GLY A 149 -13.83 5.55 -9.13
C GLY A 149 -13.74 6.86 -8.37
N LEU A 150 -12.58 7.15 -7.79
CA LEU A 150 -12.33 8.37 -7.03
C LEU A 150 -10.84 8.69 -6.97
N THR A 151 -10.52 9.88 -6.46
CA THR A 151 -9.14 10.28 -6.16
C THR A 151 -8.99 10.58 -4.69
N TYR A 152 -8.07 9.90 -4.03
CA TYR A 152 -7.72 10.15 -2.64
C TYR A 152 -6.76 11.32 -2.49
N VAL A 153 -6.90 12.05 -1.38
CA VAL A 153 -5.92 13.00 -0.86
C VAL A 153 -5.19 12.30 0.28
N LEU A 154 -3.87 12.25 0.18
CA LEU A 154 -3.00 11.63 1.17
C LEU A 154 -2.08 12.67 1.81
N GLU A 155 -1.92 12.56 3.13
CA GLU A 155 -1.04 13.38 3.95
C GLU A 155 -0.10 12.49 4.76
N ARG A 156 1.07 13.05 5.14
CA ARG A 156 2.00 12.35 6.02
C ARG A 156 1.68 12.68 7.48
N ILE A 157 1.11 11.71 8.19
CA ILE A 157 0.75 11.81 9.61
C ILE A 157 1.61 10.81 10.37
N ASP A 158 2.34 11.28 11.39
CA ASP A 158 3.25 10.46 12.21
C ASP A 158 4.24 9.61 11.39
N GLY A 159 4.69 10.15 10.25
CA GLY A 159 5.62 9.49 9.34
C GLY A 159 4.99 8.55 8.32
N GLN A 160 3.69 8.27 8.42
CA GLN A 160 2.95 7.38 7.52
C GLN A 160 2.05 8.15 6.57
N TRP A 161 1.86 7.64 5.36
CA TRP A 161 0.86 8.18 4.45
C TRP A 161 -0.54 7.73 4.87
N THR A 162 -1.44 8.68 5.01
CA THR A 162 -2.82 8.43 5.45
C THR A 162 -3.77 9.16 4.51
N VAL A 163 -4.86 8.49 4.13
CA VAL A 163 -5.93 9.15 3.39
C VAL A 163 -6.66 10.12 4.32
N THR A 164 -6.70 11.40 3.95
CA THR A 164 -7.39 12.45 4.72
C THR A 164 -8.67 12.94 4.06
N GLY A 165 -8.92 12.51 2.82
CA GLY A 165 -10.16 12.79 2.11
C GLY A 165 -10.10 12.39 0.66
N THR A 166 -11.04 12.91 -0.12
CA THR A 166 -11.13 12.70 -1.56
C THR A 166 -11.20 14.04 -2.28
N THR A 167 -10.87 14.04 -3.57
CA THR A 167 -10.94 15.23 -4.43
C THR A 167 -11.47 14.87 -5.81
N GLY A 168 -12.00 15.86 -6.52
CA GLY A 168 -12.53 15.67 -7.86
C GLY A 168 -13.85 14.89 -7.91
N PRO A 169 -14.24 14.42 -9.10
CA PRO A 169 -15.47 13.65 -9.27
C PRO A 169 -15.33 12.24 -8.67
N VAL A 170 -16.46 11.72 -8.19
CA VAL A 170 -16.62 10.31 -7.82
C VAL A 170 -17.59 9.67 -8.81
N THR A 171 -17.22 8.52 -9.36
CA THR A 171 -18.08 7.72 -10.24
C THR A 171 -18.52 6.47 -9.51
N ILE A 172 -19.80 6.13 -9.61
CA ILE A 172 -20.38 4.89 -9.07
C ILE A 172 -21.35 4.36 -10.12
N SER A 173 -21.29 3.06 -10.40
CA SER A 173 -22.29 2.34 -11.21
C SER A 173 -23.17 1.47 -10.32
#